data_AF-A0A5B7JPJ2-F1
#
_entry.id   AF-A0A5B7JPJ2-F1
#
_cell.length_a   1.000
_cell.length_b   1.000
_cell.length_c   1.000
_cell.angle_alpha   90.00
_cell.angle_beta   90.00
_cell.angle_gamma   90.00
#
_symmetry.space_group_name_H-M   'P 1'
#
loop_
_entity.id
_entity.type
_entity.pdbx_description
1 polymer ?
#
loop_
_entity_poly.entity_id
_entity_poly.type
_entity_poly.pdbx_seq_one_letter_code
_entity_poly.pdbx_strand_id
1 'polypeptide(L)'
;MYYTFVKLSIYVCVPLLTRKYFVQVAKSRDVEVLEGKPQFLEFAGNLVPVTKSGDQLAFNFYAFRENRLPFTVRVKDQHADPIGRVAFMRQPKDGYWRKASLISLIKPPVFQVGRGDPPQTPICNLNIALPDNIQPEPAPSEPDLLALEKKYSFLSIRSDLQIVKSYV
;
A
#
# COMPACT_ATOMS: atom_id res chain seq x y z
N MET A 1 -16.13 -21.54 -1.82
CA MET A 1 -15.08 -20.51 -2.05
C MET A 1 -15.46 -19.81 -3.34
N TYR A 2 -15.83 -18.53 -3.27
CA TYR A 2 -16.30 -17.77 -4.42
C TYR A 2 -15.16 -16.89 -4.93
N TYR A 3 -14.88 -17.00 -6.22
CA TYR A 3 -14.02 -16.06 -6.93
C TYR A 3 -14.87 -14.89 -7.42
N THR A 4 -14.36 -13.68 -7.28
CA THR A 4 -15.05 -12.46 -7.73
C THR A 4 -14.08 -11.61 -8.53
N PHE A 5 -14.57 -11.05 -9.65
CA PHE A 5 -13.84 -10.06 -10.42
C PHE A 5 -13.98 -8.69 -9.75
N VAL A 6 -12.85 -8.03 -9.51
CA VAL A 6 -12.81 -6.71 -8.87
C VAL A 6 -11.84 -5.78 -9.58
N LYS A 7 -12.04 -4.48 -9.38
CA LYS A 7 -11.06 -3.45 -9.74
C LYS A 7 -10.39 -2.95 -8.47
N LEU A 8 -9.06 -3.04 -8.45
CA LEU A 8 -8.21 -2.53 -7.37
C LEU A 8 -7.80 -1.11 -7.71
N SER A 9 -8.08 -0.17 -6.82
CA SER A 9 -7.71 1.23 -7.00
C SER A 9 -6.87 1.70 -5.82
N ILE A 10 -5.86 2.52 -6.10
CA ILE A 10 -5.02 3.15 -5.08
C ILE A 10 -5.29 4.64 -5.12
N TYR A 11 -5.58 5.19 -3.95
CA TYR A 11 -5.83 6.60 -3.75
C TYR A 11 -4.76 7.20 -2.85
N VAL A 12 -4.35 8.42 -3.15
CA VAL A 12 -3.50 9.25 -2.29
C VAL A 12 -4.40 10.27 -1.59
N CYS A 13 -4.30 10.36 -0.27
CA CYS A 13 -4.92 11.42 0.50
C CYS A 13 -4.08 12.70 0.35
N VAL A 14 -4.66 13.70 -0.31
CA VAL A 14 -4.09 15.03 -0.45
C VAL A 14 -4.74 15.94 0.60
N PRO A 15 -3.96 16.53 1.53
CA PRO A 15 -4.48 17.49 2.48
C PRO A 15 -4.80 18.81 1.76
N LEU A 16 -6.08 19.20 1.73
CA LEU A 16 -6.49 20.57 1.42
C LEU A 16 -6.87 21.27 2.73
N LEU A 17 -6.77 22.61 2.74
CA LEU A 17 -6.99 23.48 3.91
C LEU A 17 -8.28 23.15 4.68
N THR A 18 -9.36 22.84 3.97
CA THR A 18 -10.70 22.64 4.56
C THR A 18 -11.17 21.18 4.57
N ARG A 19 -10.52 20.29 3.82
CA ARG A 19 -10.94 18.88 3.70
C ARG A 19 -9.81 17.98 3.17
N LYS A 20 -9.86 16.70 3.52
CA LYS A 20 -9.04 15.66 2.86
C LYS A 20 -9.67 15.24 1.53
N TYR A 21 -8.92 15.32 0.44
CA TYR A 21 -9.34 14.82 -0.87
C TYR A 21 -8.55 13.54 -1.21
N PHE A 22 -9.17 12.63 -1.95
CA PHE A 22 -8.54 11.37 -2.36
C PHE A 22 -8.37 11.37 -3.88
N VAL A 23 -7.13 11.37 -4.35
CA VAL A 23 -6.79 11.31 -5.78
C VAL A 23 -6.49 9.87 -6.16
N GLN A 24 -7.20 9.34 -7.15
CA GLN A 24 -6.88 8.00 -7.69
C GLN A 24 -5.58 8.08 -8.48
N VAL A 25 -4.56 7.35 -8.03
CA VAL A 25 -3.23 7.32 -8.67
C VAL A 25 -2.96 6.04 -9.45
N ALA A 26 -3.72 4.99 -9.19
CA ALA A 26 -3.63 3.74 -9.95
C ALA A 26 -4.97 2.99 -9.94
N LYS A 27 -5.25 2.25 -11.01
CA LYS A 27 -6.43 1.40 -11.16
C LYS A 27 -6.08 0.14 -11.97
N SER A 28 -6.51 -1.02 -11.50
CA SER A 28 -6.32 -2.29 -12.20
C SER A 28 -7.37 -2.53 -13.28
N ARG A 29 -7.08 -3.47 -14.17
CA ARG A 29 -8.12 -4.20 -14.93
C ARG A 29 -8.93 -5.09 -13.98
N ASP A 30 -9.97 -5.74 -14.50
CA ASP A 30 -10.69 -6.76 -13.76
C ASP A 30 -9.74 -7.90 -13.39
N VAL A 31 -9.62 -8.16 -12.08
CA VAL A 31 -8.78 -9.20 -11.53
C VAL A 31 -9.59 -10.13 -10.67
N GLU A 32 -9.26 -11.41 -10.71
CA GLU A 32 -9.93 -12.42 -9.93
C GLU A 32 -9.34 -12.46 -8.51
N VAL A 33 -10.19 -12.31 -7.51
CA VAL A 33 -9.82 -12.41 -6.10
C VAL A 33 -10.70 -13.43 -5.39
N LEU A 34 -10.09 -14.13 -4.43
CA LEU A 34 -10.77 -15.11 -3.61
C LEU A 34 -11.33 -14.46 -2.35
N GLU A 35 -12.63 -14.62 -2.12
CA GLU A 35 -13.30 -14.09 -0.94
C GLU A 35 -12.80 -14.75 0.36
N GLY A 36 -12.67 -13.94 1.42
CA GLY A 36 -12.24 -14.36 2.75
C GLY A 36 -10.75 -14.67 2.88
N LYS A 37 -9.98 -14.58 1.79
CA LYS A 37 -8.52 -14.74 1.83
C LYS A 37 -7.80 -13.39 1.88
N PRO A 38 -6.68 -13.30 2.60
CA PRO A 38 -5.84 -12.11 2.61
C PRO A 38 -5.14 -11.94 1.25
N GLN A 39 -5.09 -10.70 0.77
CA GLN A 39 -4.26 -10.28 -0.35
C GLN A 39 -3.12 -9.44 0.22
N PHE A 40 -1.90 -9.86 -0.08
CA PHE A 40 -0.69 -9.25 0.43
C PHE A 40 -0.18 -8.22 -0.58
N LEU A 41 0.48 -7.17 -0.10
CA LEU A 41 1.08 -6.16 -0.94
C LEU A 41 2.59 -6.30 -0.91
N GLU A 42 3.20 -6.07 -2.08
CA GLU A 42 4.63 -5.88 -2.20
C GLU A 42 4.92 -4.58 -2.94
N PHE A 43 5.91 -3.85 -2.43
CA PHE A 43 6.31 -2.57 -2.97
C PHE A 43 7.69 -2.69 -3.62
N ALA A 44 7.86 -2.03 -4.75
CA ALA A 44 9.12 -1.90 -5.47
C ALA A 44 9.26 -0.48 -6.03
N GLY A 45 10.49 -0.06 -6.32
CA GLY A 45 10.79 1.29 -6.79
C GLY A 45 11.09 2.27 -5.66
N ASN A 46 10.81 3.55 -5.88
CA ASN A 46 11.18 4.63 -4.97
C ASN A 46 10.19 4.82 -3.80
N LEU A 47 8.98 4.28 -3.92
CA LEU A 47 7.97 4.32 -2.86
C LEU A 47 8.05 3.08 -1.98
N VAL A 48 8.24 3.28 -0.67
CA VAL A 48 8.37 2.21 0.32
C VAL A 48 7.30 2.40 1.41
N PRO A 49 6.56 1.36 1.80
CA PRO A 49 5.55 1.47 2.84
C PRO A 49 6.21 1.66 4.21
N VAL A 50 5.57 2.43 5.07
CA VAL A 50 5.96 2.57 6.48
C VAL A 50 5.19 1.53 7.28
N THR A 51 5.85 0.42 7.60
CA THR A 51 5.30 -0.65 8.45
C THR A 51 6.12 -0.80 9.73
N LYS A 52 5.55 -1.47 10.74
CA LYS A 52 6.31 -1.93 11.90
C LYS A 52 7.29 -3.03 11.45
N SER A 53 8.43 -3.17 12.12
CA SER A 53 9.51 -4.07 11.72
C SER A 53 9.00 -5.50 11.46
N GLY A 54 9.03 -5.93 10.19
CA GLY A 54 8.65 -7.27 9.76
C GLY A 54 7.20 -7.45 9.30
N ASP A 55 6.35 -6.43 9.41
CA ASP A 55 4.95 -6.52 8.98
C ASP A 55 4.80 -6.30 7.47
N GLN A 56 4.05 -7.20 6.84
CA GLN A 56 3.61 -7.07 5.45
C GLN A 56 2.18 -6.55 5.40
N LEU A 57 1.95 -5.51 4.59
CA LEU A 57 0.60 -4.98 4.36
C LEU A 57 -0.26 -6.04 3.68
N ALA A 58 -1.40 -6.33 4.29
CA ALA A 58 -2.38 -7.27 3.75
C ALA A 58 -3.79 -6.84 4.16
N PHE A 59 -4.77 -7.30 3.40
CA PHE A 59 -6.18 -7.07 3.72
C PHE A 59 -7.02 -8.24 3.21
N ASN A 60 -8.14 -8.48 3.87
CA ASN A 60 -9.10 -9.49 3.44
C ASN A 60 -10.09 -8.88 2.45
N PHE A 61 -10.46 -9.67 1.46
CA PHE A 61 -11.58 -9.36 0.57
C PHE A 61 -12.86 -10.00 1.08
N TYR A 62 -13.92 -9.21 1.21
CA TYR A 62 -15.29 -9.71 1.36
C TYR A 62 -16.12 -9.16 0.22
N ALA A 63 -17.01 -9.93 -0.40
CA ALA A 63 -17.85 -9.43 -1.47
C ALA A 63 -18.93 -8.47 -0.94
N PHE A 64 -19.41 -7.56 -1.80
CA PHE A 64 -20.45 -6.56 -1.47
C PHE A 64 -20.17 -5.69 -0.24
N ARG A 65 -18.89 -5.51 0.12
CA ARG A 65 -18.43 -4.70 1.25
C ARG A 65 -17.36 -3.73 0.81
N GLU A 66 -17.33 -2.56 1.42
CA GLU A 66 -16.21 -1.68 1.20
C GLU A 66 -14.94 -2.28 1.82
N ASN A 67 -13.94 -2.60 0.98
CA ASN A 67 -12.66 -3.13 1.43
C ASN A 67 -11.62 -2.02 1.30
N ARG A 68 -11.22 -1.44 2.44
CA ARG A 68 -10.23 -0.35 2.52
C ARG A 68 -8.99 -0.80 3.29
N LEU A 69 -7.82 -0.50 2.75
CA LEU A 69 -6.54 -0.66 3.46
C LEU A 69 -5.79 0.68 3.48
N PRO A 70 -5.80 1.42 4.60
CA PRO A 70 -4.97 2.61 4.77
C PRO A 70 -3.52 2.20 5.09
N PHE A 71 -2.56 2.90 4.48
CA PHE A 71 -1.13 2.75 4.78
C PHE A 71 -0.38 4.02 4.38
N THR A 72 0.77 4.26 5.00
CA THR A 72 1.63 5.41 4.66
C THR A 72 2.80 4.93 3.82
N VAL A 73 3.22 5.72 2.84
CA VAL A 73 4.47 5.50 2.07
C VAL A 73 5.46 6.62 2.32
N ARG A 74 6.74 6.28 2.20
CA ARG A 74 7.87 7.20 2.17
C ARG A 74 8.63 7.05 0.86
N VAL A 75 9.24 8.15 0.41
CA VAL A 75 10.18 8.14 -0.72
C VAL A 75 11.55 7.67 -0.22
N LYS A 76 12.16 6.71 -0.92
CA LYS A 76 13.47 6.14 -0.56
C LYS A 76 14.61 7.09 -0.94
N ASP A 77 14.55 7.63 -2.15
CA ASP A 77 15.51 8.56 -2.74
C ASP A 77 14.76 9.85 -3.13
N GLN A 78 15.03 10.94 -2.40
CA GLN A 78 14.38 12.23 -2.61
C GLN A 78 14.84 12.94 -3.90
N HIS A 79 15.93 12.49 -4.52
CA HIS A 79 16.45 13.06 -5.75
C HIS A 79 15.91 12.37 -7.02
N ALA A 80 15.16 11.28 -6.85
CA ALA A 80 14.52 10.54 -7.93
C ALA A 80 12.99 10.74 -7.92
N ASP A 81 12.37 10.53 -9.08
CA ASP A 81 10.91 10.67 -9.21
C ASP A 81 10.17 9.82 -8.16
N PRO A 82 9.08 10.33 -7.56
CA PRO A 82 8.33 9.63 -6.52
C PRO A 82 7.39 8.56 -7.11
N ILE A 83 7.99 7.62 -7.85
CA ILE A 83 7.31 6.54 -8.56
C ILE A 83 7.59 5.21 -7.87
N GLY A 84 6.54 4.38 -7.76
CA GLY A 84 6.61 3.05 -7.20
C GLY A 84 5.74 2.06 -7.95
N ARG A 85 5.92 0.79 -7.62
CA ARG A 85 5.08 -0.31 -8.08
C ARG A 85 4.54 -1.07 -6.88
N VAL A 86 3.25 -1.36 -6.91
CA VAL A 86 2.57 -2.21 -5.93
C VAL A 86 2.09 -3.47 -6.62
N ALA A 87 2.58 -4.61 -6.16
CA ALA A 87 2.14 -5.92 -6.56
C ALA A 87 1.15 -6.47 -5.53
N PHE A 88 0.02 -7.01 -6.00
CA PHE A 88 -0.94 -7.72 -5.16
C PHE A 88 -0.64 -9.22 -5.24
N MET A 89 -0.33 -9.84 -4.11
CA MET A 89 0.10 -11.22 -4.00
C MET A 89 -0.96 -12.08 -3.31
N ARG A 90 -1.06 -13.34 -3.71
CA ARG A 90 -1.94 -14.34 -3.06
C ARG A 90 -1.35 -14.88 -1.76
N GLN A 91 -0.04 -14.77 -1.59
CA GLN A 91 0.73 -15.31 -0.48
C GLN A 91 1.70 -14.25 0.04
N PRO A 92 2.18 -14.36 1.29
CA PRO A 92 3.15 -13.42 1.85
C PRO A 92 4.54 -13.56 1.19
N LYS A 93 5.35 -12.48 1.26
CA LYS A 93 6.61 -12.30 0.51
C LYS A 93 7.76 -13.23 0.93
N ASP A 94 7.71 -13.85 2.11
CA ASP A 94 8.76 -14.78 2.56
C ASP A 94 8.23 -15.77 3.60
N GLY A 95 8.78 -16.99 3.59
CA GLY A 95 8.39 -18.20 4.35
C GLY A 95 8.44 -18.14 5.88
N TYR A 96 8.30 -16.95 6.48
CA TYR A 96 8.37 -16.73 7.91
C TYR A 96 7.09 -17.15 8.67
N TRP A 97 5.95 -17.20 7.98
CA TRP A 97 4.67 -17.61 8.58
C TRP A 97 4.34 -19.10 8.39
N ARG A 98 5.07 -19.83 7.52
CA ARG A 98 4.76 -21.24 7.21
C ARG A 98 5.20 -22.27 8.26
N LYS A 99 5.76 -21.85 9.40
CA LYS A 99 6.13 -22.75 10.51
C LYS A 99 5.38 -22.54 11.83
N ALA A 100 4.26 -21.80 11.84
CA ALA A 100 3.38 -21.71 13.01
C ALA A 100 2.29 -22.82 13.04
N SER A 101 2.57 -23.99 12.45
CA SER A 101 1.77 -25.18 12.73
C SER A 101 2.22 -25.76 14.06
N LEU A 102 1.27 -26.15 14.93
CA LEU A 102 1.51 -26.73 16.27
C LEU A 102 2.45 -27.95 16.26
N ILE A 103 2.74 -28.53 15.10
CA ILE A 103 3.69 -29.64 14.89
C ILE A 103 5.17 -29.16 14.90
N SER A 104 5.44 -27.85 14.84
CA SER A 104 6.82 -27.30 14.74
C SER A 104 7.52 -27.00 16.07
N LEU A 105 6.95 -27.35 17.23
CA LEU A 105 7.58 -27.14 18.55
C LEU A 105 8.88 -27.97 18.77
N ILE A 106 9.18 -28.92 17.88
CA ILE A 106 10.26 -29.90 18.08
C ILE A 106 11.54 -29.52 17.32
N LYS A 107 11.51 -28.55 16.40
CA LYS A 107 12.72 -28.12 15.67
C LYS A 107 12.88 -26.60 15.69
N PRO A 108 14.04 -26.06 16.12
CA PRO A 108 14.27 -24.62 16.11
C PRO A 108 14.09 -24.08 14.68
N PRO A 109 13.47 -22.90 14.51
CA PRO A 109 13.29 -22.32 13.20
C PRO A 109 14.67 -21.95 12.64
N VAL A 110 15.15 -22.74 11.69
CA VAL A 110 16.21 -22.28 10.80
C VAL A 110 15.63 -21.08 10.05
N PHE A 111 16.16 -19.89 10.31
CA PHE A 111 15.96 -18.68 9.53
C PHE A 111 16.58 -18.91 8.13
N GLN A 112 15.90 -19.67 7.28
CA GLN A 112 16.24 -19.76 5.87
C GLN A 112 15.53 -18.60 5.19
N VAL A 113 16.31 -17.57 4.85
CA VAL A 113 15.93 -16.58 3.84
C VAL A 113 15.51 -17.36 2.60
N GLY A 114 14.24 -17.29 2.23
CA GLY A 114 13.60 -18.15 1.24
C GLY A 114 14.29 -18.07 -0.11
N ARG A 115 15.19 -19.02 -0.40
CA ARG A 115 15.75 -19.28 -1.74
C ARG A 115 15.28 -20.64 -2.21
N GLY A 116 13.99 -20.81 -2.48
CA GLY A 116 13.49 -22.12 -2.92
C GLY A 116 12.03 -22.21 -3.36
N ASP A 117 11.15 -21.31 -2.92
CA ASP A 117 9.78 -21.30 -3.45
C ASP A 117 9.78 -20.73 -4.88
N PRO A 118 8.99 -21.32 -5.82
CA PRO A 118 8.90 -20.80 -7.17
C PRO A 118 8.41 -19.35 -7.16
N PRO A 119 8.91 -18.48 -8.06
CA PRO A 119 8.53 -17.08 -8.11
C PRO A 119 7.01 -16.97 -8.26
N GLN A 120 6.37 -16.35 -7.28
CA GLN A 120 4.93 -16.18 -7.25
C GLN A 120 4.50 -15.21 -8.36
N THR A 121 3.39 -15.54 -9.04
CA THR A 121 2.77 -14.60 -9.97
C THR A 121 1.83 -13.66 -9.21
N PRO A 122 2.01 -12.33 -9.32
CA PRO A 122 1.10 -11.37 -8.71
C PRO A 122 -0.29 -11.50 -9.34
N ILE A 123 -1.33 -11.23 -8.55
CA ILE A 123 -2.70 -11.03 -9.00
C ILE A 123 -2.73 -9.87 -10.00
N CYS A 124 -2.06 -8.76 -9.66
CA CYS A 124 -1.77 -7.68 -10.59
C CYS A 124 -0.63 -6.79 -10.08
N ASN A 125 -0.07 -6.01 -11.01
CA ASN A 125 0.89 -4.96 -10.72
C ASN A 125 0.28 -3.60 -11.06
N LEU A 126 0.38 -2.66 -10.13
CA LEU A 126 -0.02 -1.27 -10.32
C LEU A 126 1.22 -0.38 -10.21
N ASN A 127 1.44 0.45 -11.23
CA ASN A 127 2.41 1.53 -11.14
C ASN A 127 1.73 2.73 -10.49
N ILE A 128 2.44 3.40 -9.58
CA ILE A 128 1.97 4.55 -8.81
C ILE A 128 2.96 5.68 -9.04
N ALA A 129 2.46 6.86 -9.37
CA ALA A 129 3.21 8.11 -9.30
C ALA A 129 2.52 8.99 -8.25
N LEU A 130 3.28 9.53 -7.30
CA LEU A 130 2.74 10.55 -6.42
C LEU A 130 2.63 11.87 -7.19
N PRO A 131 1.53 12.63 -7.04
CA PRO A 131 1.41 13.94 -7.68
C PRO A 131 2.42 14.93 -7.09
N ASP A 132 3.16 15.63 -7.94
CA ASP A 132 4.18 16.62 -7.54
C ASP A 132 3.58 17.87 -6.88
N ASN A 133 2.29 18.12 -7.10
CA ASN A 133 1.63 19.38 -6.79
C ASN A 133 0.53 19.18 -5.74
N ILE A 134 0.92 19.09 -4.47
CA ILE A 134 0.01 19.41 -3.35
C ILE A 134 -0.02 20.94 -3.26
N GLN A 135 -0.64 21.62 -4.23
CA GLN A 135 -0.81 23.07 -4.17
C GLN A 135 -1.96 23.39 -3.20
N PRO A 136 -1.70 24.03 -2.05
CA PRO A 136 -2.76 24.70 -1.33
C PRO A 136 -3.26 25.87 -2.19
N GLU A 137 -4.56 25.96 -2.39
CA GLU A 137 -5.21 27.19 -2.86
C GLU A 137 -4.76 28.36 -1.94
N PRO A 138 -4.43 29.55 -2.49
CA PRO A 138 -3.83 30.60 -1.68
C PRO A 138 -4.85 31.28 -0.75
N ALA A 139 -4.37 31.58 0.47
CA ALA A 139 -4.89 32.42 1.56
C ALA A 139 -5.54 31.66 2.73
N PRO A 140 -4.93 31.74 3.93
CA PRO A 140 -5.03 32.94 4.77
C PRO A 140 -3.68 33.46 5.32
N SER A 141 -3.76 34.60 6.02
CA SER A 141 -2.71 35.51 6.56
C SER A 141 -1.35 34.93 6.97
N GLU A 142 -0.30 35.74 6.72
CA GLU A 142 1.14 35.48 6.87
C GLU A 142 1.67 34.74 8.12
N PRO A 143 1.14 34.90 9.35
CA PRO A 143 1.73 34.24 10.53
C PRO A 143 1.48 32.72 10.59
N ASP A 144 0.47 32.20 9.89
CA ASP A 144 0.20 30.75 9.83
C ASP A 144 1.05 30.01 8.78
N LEU A 145 1.68 30.74 7.85
CA LEU A 145 2.44 30.16 6.73
C LEU A 145 3.70 29.42 7.18
N LEU A 146 4.44 29.93 8.18
CA LEU A 146 5.68 29.30 8.67
C LEU A 146 5.40 28.04 9.50
N ALA A 147 4.29 28.03 10.23
CA ALA A 147 3.83 26.87 10.97
C ALA A 147 3.22 25.80 10.03
N LEU A 148 2.52 26.24 8.97
CA LEU A 148 2.09 25.37 7.89
C LEU A 148 3.30 24.80 7.13
N GLU A 149 4.24 25.60 6.64
CA GLU A 149 5.40 25.11 5.88
C GLU A 149 6.17 24.01 6.61
N LYS A 150 6.45 24.19 7.92
CA LYS A 150 7.12 23.14 8.71
C LYS A 150 6.27 21.88 8.89
N LYS A 151 4.96 22.03 9.07
CA LYS A 151 4.03 20.90 9.27
C LYS A 151 3.76 20.16 7.95
N TYR A 152 3.69 20.89 6.85
CA TYR A 152 3.44 20.39 5.49
C TYR A 152 4.72 19.87 4.84
N SER A 153 5.90 20.41 5.14
CA SER A 153 7.20 19.80 4.78
C SER A 153 7.35 18.41 5.41
N PHE A 154 6.94 18.25 6.66
CA PHE A 154 6.97 16.96 7.35
C PHE A 154 5.91 15.96 6.82
N LEU A 155 4.74 16.46 6.39
CA LEU A 155 3.70 15.69 5.71
C LEU A 155 4.02 15.41 4.23
N SER A 156 4.81 16.27 3.57
CA SER A 156 5.19 16.17 2.15
C SER A 156 5.97 14.89 1.85
N ILE A 157 6.56 14.26 2.88
CA ILE A 157 7.33 13.02 2.77
C ILE A 157 6.50 11.80 3.19
N ARG A 158 5.32 12.00 3.77
CA ARG A 158 4.39 10.94 4.23
C ARG A 158 3.05 11.08 3.54
N SER A 159 2.90 10.39 2.41
CA SER A 159 1.61 10.26 1.76
C SER A 159 0.82 9.13 2.41
N ASP A 160 -0.36 9.45 2.94
CA ASP A 160 -1.34 8.46 3.35
C ASP A 160 -2.05 7.93 2.10
N LEU A 161 -1.75 6.68 1.75
CA LEU A 161 -2.40 5.96 0.67
C LEU A 161 -3.53 5.11 1.23
N GLN A 162 -4.59 4.98 0.44
CA GLN A 162 -5.67 4.06 0.72
C GLN A 162 -5.93 3.22 -0.52
N ILE A 163 -5.91 1.89 -0.34
CA ILE A 163 -6.47 0.99 -1.35
C ILE A 163 -7.96 0.91 -1.13
N VAL A 164 -8.72 1.10 -2.21
CA VAL A 164 -10.16 0.87 -2.25
C VAL A 164 -10.44 -0.16 -3.33
N LYS A 165 -11.20 -1.20 -2.99
CA LYS A 165 -11.75 -2.13 -3.98
C LYS A 165 -13.10 -1.65 -4.45
N SER A 166 -13.31 -1.65 -5.76
CA SER A 166 -14.63 -1.41 -6.37
C SER A 166 -15.08 -2.68 -7.07
N TYR A 167 -16.31 -3.10 -6.77
CA TYR A 167 -17.01 -4.17 -7.50
C TYR A 167 -17.36 -3.69 -8.91
N VAL A 168 -17.41 -4.65 -9.84
CA VAL A 168 -18.19 -4.54 -11.08
C VAL A 168 -19.40 -5.43 -10.93
#